data_AF-A0A8B2XN99-F1
#
_entry.id   AF-A0A8B2XN99-F1
#
_cell.length_a   1.000
_cell.length_b   1.000
_cell.length_c   1.000
_cell.angle_alpha   90.00
_cell.angle_beta   90.00
_cell.angle_gamma   90.00
#
_symmetry.space_group_name_H-M   'P 1'
#
loop_
_entity.id
_entity.type
_entity.pdbx_description
1 polymer ?
#
loop_
_entity_poly.entity_id
_entity_poly.type
_entity_poly.pdbx_seq_one_letter_code
_entity_poly.pdbx_strand_id
1 'polypeptide(L)' 'MSIRAKYGFWPVTVEVDWLHKCPNCNNRKIRVTGWSTTPEALWAGDKAECTKCGHKGEIDADGDNAWVEWDEIKEAQ' A
#
# COMPACT_ATOMS: atom_id res chain seq x y z
N MET A 1 -11.08 -12.84 24.81
CA MET A 1 -10.07 -12.95 23.73
C MET A 1 -10.73 -12.67 22.39
N SER A 2 -10.20 -11.75 21.59
CA SER A 2 -10.83 -11.37 20.32
C SER A 2 -10.69 -12.49 19.29
N ILE A 3 -11.79 -12.81 18.59
CA ILE A 3 -11.87 -13.78 17.48
C ILE A 3 -10.75 -13.63 16.43
N ARG A 4 -10.16 -12.44 16.33
CA ARG A 4 -9.04 -12.10 15.45
C ARG A 4 -7.76 -12.90 15.70
N ALA A 5 -7.51 -13.40 16.92
CA ALA A 5 -6.30 -14.15 17.24
C ALA A 5 -6.36 -15.64 16.87
N LYS A 6 -7.56 -16.20 16.66
CA LYS A 6 -7.75 -17.65 16.43
C LYS A 6 -7.63 -18.08 14.96
N TYR A 7 -7.81 -17.17 14.00
CA TYR A 7 -7.97 -17.50 12.57
C TYR A 7 -6.92 -16.87 11.63
N GLY A 8 -5.87 -16.23 12.15
CA GLY A 8 -4.74 -15.81 11.32
C GLY A 8 -5.02 -14.72 10.28
N PHE A 9 -6.14 -13.99 10.36
CA PHE A 9 -6.44 -12.84 9.51
C PHE A 9 -5.72 -11.57 10.00
N TRP A 10 -4.38 -11.63 9.99
CA TRP A 10 -3.54 -10.46 10.21
C TRP A 10 -3.39 -9.69 8.89
N PRO A 11 -3.28 -8.36 8.94
CA PRO A 11 -2.91 -7.60 7.76
C PRO A 11 -1.57 -8.12 7.27
N VAL A 12 -1.52 -8.46 5.99
CA VAL A 12 -0.30 -8.90 5.31
C VAL A 12 0.32 -7.70 4.63
N THR A 13 1.64 -7.70 4.59
CA THR A 13 2.40 -6.65 3.93
C THR A 13 3.19 -7.23 2.78
N VAL A 14 2.98 -6.70 1.58
CA VAL A 14 3.66 -7.11 0.35
C VAL A 14 4.45 -5.94 -0.23
N GLU A 15 5.47 -6.26 -1.01
CA GLU A 15 6.22 -5.26 -1.78
C GLU A 15 5.94 -5.46 -3.26
N VAL A 16 5.68 -4.35 -3.96
CA VAL A 16 5.39 -4.32 -5.39
C VAL A 16 6.18 -3.21 -6.07
N ASP A 17 6.50 -3.41 -7.35
CA ASP A 17 7.27 -2.46 -8.17
C ASP A 17 6.58 -2.07 -9.49
N TRP A 18 5.36 -2.57 -9.73
CA TRP A 18 4.57 -2.25 -10.93
C TRP A 18 3.66 -1.02 -10.76
N LEU A 19 3.49 -0.53 -9.54
CA LEU A 19 2.73 0.69 -9.24
C LEU A 19 3.46 1.98 -9.67
N HIS A 20 2.73 3.09 -9.71
CA HIS A 20 3.28 4.41 -10.01
C HIS A 20 4.42 4.80 -9.05
N LYS A 21 5.44 5.49 -9.57
CA LYS A 21 6.59 5.91 -8.76
C LYS A 21 6.13 6.88 -7.67
N CYS A 22 6.79 6.81 -6.51
CA CYS A 22 6.55 7.74 -5.42
C CYS A 22 6.84 9.18 -5.88
N PRO A 23 5.89 10.11 -5.75
CA PRO A 23 6.07 11.49 -6.21
C PRO A 23 7.13 12.25 -5.41
N ASN A 24 7.41 11.84 -4.17
CA ASN A 24 8.38 12.49 -3.29
C ASN A 24 9.84 12.13 -3.63
N CYS A 25 10.15 10.84 -3.79
CA CYS A 25 11.55 10.38 -3.95
C CYS A 25 11.83 9.62 -5.26
N ASN A 26 10.83 9.53 -6.15
CA ASN A 26 10.87 8.81 -7.42
C ASN A 26 11.20 7.31 -7.29
N ASN A 27 11.00 6.73 -6.11
CA ASN A 27 11.20 5.30 -5.86
C ASN A 27 10.04 4.49 -6.45
N ARG A 28 10.35 3.32 -7.01
CA ARG A 28 9.35 2.44 -7.64
C ARG A 28 8.85 1.34 -6.71
N LYS A 29 9.60 1.01 -5.65
CA LYS A 29 9.18 -0.01 -4.68
C LYS A 29 8.21 0.58 -3.66
N ILE A 30 7.04 -0.04 -3.55
CA ILE A 30 5.99 0.34 -2.62
C ILE A 30 5.63 -0.85 -1.77
N ARG A 31 5.43 -0.58 -0.49
CA ARG A 31 4.99 -1.55 0.51
C ARG A 31 3.49 -1.37 0.71
N VAL A 32 2.72 -2.41 0.43
CA VAL A 32 1.26 -2.39 0.56
C VAL A 32 0.84 -3.28 1.71
N THR A 33 0.01 -2.77 2.62
CA THR A 33 -0.49 -3.50 3.78
C THR A 33 -2.01 -3.53 3.78
N GLY A 34 -2.57 -4.74 3.78
CA GLY A 34 -4.02 -4.93 3.70
C GLY A 34 -4.48 -6.32 4.14
N TRP A 35 -5.79 -6.57 4.05
CA TRP A 35 -6.39 -7.84 4.40
C TRP A 35 -6.55 -8.69 3.14
N SER A 36 -5.74 -9.75 3.02
CA SER A 36 -5.67 -10.62 1.83
C SER A 36 -5.01 -10.00 0.58
N THR A 37 -4.21 -8.96 0.76
CA THR A 37 -3.37 -8.36 -0.28
C THR A 37 -2.27 -9.33 -0.72
N THR A 38 -2.05 -9.47 -2.03
CA THR A 38 -0.92 -10.21 -2.59
C THR A 38 -0.11 -9.28 -3.52
N PRO A 39 1.14 -9.63 -3.88
CA PRO A 39 1.93 -8.81 -4.81
C PRO A 39 1.28 -8.63 -6.20
N GLU A 40 0.35 -9.52 -6.55
CA GLU A 40 -0.35 -9.56 -7.84
C GLU A 40 -1.76 -8.96 -7.77
N ALA A 41 -2.39 -8.95 -6.59
CA ALA A 41 -3.75 -8.46 -6.39
C ALA A 41 -3.79 -7.57 -5.14
N LEU A 42 -4.03 -6.28 -5.38
CA LEU A 42 -4.20 -5.27 -4.35
C LEU A 42 -5.68 -4.85 -4.28
N TRP A 43 -6.12 -4.40 -3.11
CA TRP A 43 -7.50 -4.02 -2.88
C TRP A 43 -7.63 -2.53 -2.57
N ALA A 44 -8.73 -1.92 -3.02
CA ALA A 44 -9.06 -0.55 -2.66
C ALA A 44 -9.16 -0.40 -1.13
N GLY A 45 -8.49 0.61 -0.58
CA GLY A 45 -8.36 0.82 0.86
C GLY A 45 -7.15 0.14 1.51
N ASP A 46 -6.33 -0.59 0.74
CA ASP A 46 -5.05 -1.09 1.25
C ASP A 46 -4.08 0.07 1.47
N LYS A 47 -3.25 -0.01 2.52
CA LYS A 47 -2.31 1.08 2.85
C LYS A 47 -1.03 0.95 2.05
N ALA A 48 -0.66 1.98 1.32
CA ALA A 48 0.60 2.05 0.58
C ALA A 48 1.63 2.92 1.31
N GLU A 49 2.87 2.47 1.32
CA GLU A 49 4.01 3.20 1.89
C GLU A 49 5.24 3.07 0.99
N CYS A 50 5.90 4.18 0.71
CA CYS A 50 7.14 4.16 -0.03
C CYS A 50 8.27 3.56 0.82
N THR A 51 8.94 2.52 0.32
CA THR A 51 10.02 1.85 1.06
C THR A 51 11.27 2.70 1.27
N LYS A 52 11.40 3.82 0.55
CA LYS A 52 12.58 4.71 0.59
C LYS A 52 12.38 5.94 1.47
N CYS A 53 11.28 6.67 1.29
CA CYS A 53 11.03 7.90 2.04
C CYS A 53 9.91 7.78 3.08
N GLY A 54 9.22 6.63 3.16
CA GLY A 54 8.09 6.45 4.07
C GLY A 54 6.86 7.30 3.72
N HIS A 55 6.82 7.89 2.51
CA HIS A 55 5.64 8.61 2.03
C HIS A 55 4.45 7.66 1.97
N LYS A 56 3.29 8.10 2.43
CA LYS A 56 2.10 7.26 2.59
C LYS A 56 1.10 7.54 1.48
N GLY A 57 0.26 6.55 1.23
CA GLY A 57 -0.87 6.63 0.34
C GLY A 57 -1.83 5.48 0.59
N GLU A 58 -2.84 5.42 -0.24
CA GLU A 58 -3.84 4.36 -0.24
C GLU A 58 -3.90 3.73 -1.63
N ILE A 59 -4.12 2.42 -1.69
CA ILE A 59 -4.41 1.76 -2.94
C ILE A 59 -5.85 2.06 -3.32
N ASP A 60 -6.03 2.49 -4.56
CA ASP A 60 -7.32 2.50 -5.22
C ASP A 60 -7.32 1.46 -6.34
N ALA A 61 -8.44 0.80 -6.52
CA ALA A 61 -8.60 -0.26 -7.51
C ALA A 61 -10.03 -0.24 -8.08
N ASP A 62 -10.14 -0.24 -9.41
CA ASP A 62 -11.43 -0.23 -10.12
C ASP A 62 -11.96 -1.64 -10.47
N GLY A 63 -11.18 -2.68 -10.15
CA GLY A 63 -11.48 -4.09 -10.44
C GLY A 63 -10.65 -4.68 -11.58
N ASP A 64 -10.10 -3.84 -12.45
CA ASP A 64 -9.22 -4.24 -13.56
C ASP A 64 -7.78 -3.70 -13.37
N ASN A 65 -7.64 -2.50 -12.80
CA ASN A 65 -6.39 -1.83 -12.53
C ASN A 65 -6.31 -1.40 -11.07
N ALA A 66 -5.09 -1.21 -10.58
CA ALA A 66 -4.83 -0.64 -9.27
C ALA A 66 -3.72 0.40 -9.35
N TRP A 67 -3.86 1.47 -8.58
CA TRP A 67 -2.89 2.55 -8.48
C TRP A 67 -2.79 3.04 -7.02
N VAL A 68 -1.78 3.86 -6.76
CA VAL A 68 -1.60 4.48 -5.45
C VAL A 68 -2.06 5.92 -5.50
N GLU A 69 -3.06 6.22 -4.69
CA GLU A 69 -3.41 7.58 -4.32
C GLU A 69 -2.47 8.01 -3.20
N TRP A 70 -1.44 8.75 -3.58
CA TRP A 70 -0.46 9.26 -2.63
C TRP A 70 -1.04 10.42 -1.82
N ASP A 71 -0.77 10.43 -0.51
CA ASP A 71 -1.11 11.57 0.33
C ASP A 71 -0.38 12.83 -0.15
N GLU A 72 -0.92 14.00 0.18
CA GLU A 72 -0.22 15.26 -0.03
C GLU A 72 1.18 15.21 0.61
N ILE A 73 2.20 15.53 -0.17
CA ILE A 73 3.56 15.67 0.34
C ILE A 73 3.57 16.93 1.19
N LYS A 74 3.43 16.76 2.51
CA LYS A 74 3.71 17.84 3.45
C LYS A 74 5.20 18.10 3.40
N GLU A 75 5.61 19.05 2.54
CA GLU A 75 6.93 19.64 2.67
C GLU A 75 7.00 20.24 4.07
N ALA A 76 7.87 19.69 4.91
CA ALA A 76 8.14 20.27 6.21
C ALA A 76 8.71 21.67 5.98
N GLN A 77 7.90 22.70 6.29
CA GLN A 77 8.33 24.09 6.33
C GLN A 77 9.33 24.32 7.47
#